data_AF-A0A1U8I7G3-F1
#
_entry.id   AF-A0A1U8I7G3-F1
#
_cell.length_a   1.000
_cell.length_b   1.000
_cell.length_c   1.000
_cell.angle_alpha   90.00
_cell.angle_beta   90.00
_cell.angle_gamma   90.00
#
_symmetry.space_group_name_H-M   'P 1'
#
loop_
_entity.id
_entity.type
_entity.pdbx_description
1 polymer ?
#
loop_
_entity_poly.entity_id
_entity_poly.type
_entity_poly.pdbx_seq_one_letter_code
_entity_poly.pdbx_strand_id
1 'polypeptide(L)'
;MASVAFTSSCPLGYSRIKSLAFSSRSCPNPVFSHPFLPKSTSHNSSFIKPLSLTPIITNNGIQKRHSKLTAKAAASTPAAVTPPSQQPWQGAALKPLIASIATGVILWFLPVPSGVSRNAWQLLSIFLATIVGIITQPLPLGAVALLGLGASVLTKTLTFSAAFSAFGDPIPWLIALAFFFARGFIKTGLGNRIAYQFVSLFGSSSLGLGYSLVFSEALLAPAIPSVSARAGGIFLPLVKSLCAACGSNVGDGTENRLGSWLMLTCFQTSVISSSMFLTAMAANPLSANLAFNTIKQQIGWMDWAKAAFVPGLVSLLVVPLILYVIYPPTVKTSPDAPKLAREKLEKMGPMSKNEIIMAGTLFLTVGLWIFGGVLNVDAVTAAILGLSVLLVTGVVTWKECLAESVAWDTLTWFAALIAMAGYLNKYGLISWFSQTVVKVVGGLGLSWQMSFGILVLLYFYSHYFFASGAAHIGAMFTAFLSVATALGTPSY
;
A
#
# COMPACT_ATOMS: atom_id res chain seq x y z
N MET A 1 11.36 -51.23 5.34
CA MET A 1 11.70 -52.02 6.56
C MET A 1 11.51 -51.12 7.77
N ALA A 2 11.27 -51.72 8.96
CA ALA A 2 10.95 -51.14 10.28
C ALA A 2 11.24 -49.64 10.51
N SER A 3 10.34 -48.79 11.03
CA SER A 3 9.53 -48.86 12.28
C SER A 3 10.34 -48.89 13.57
N VAL A 4 10.35 -47.77 14.30
CA VAL A 4 10.28 -47.75 15.78
C VAL A 4 9.29 -46.65 16.18
N ALA A 5 8.33 -46.99 17.03
CA ALA A 5 7.44 -46.05 17.70
C ALA A 5 7.67 -46.15 19.21
N PHE A 6 7.43 -45.08 19.96
CA PHE A 6 7.30 -45.15 21.41
C PHE A 6 6.00 -44.52 21.88
N THR A 7 5.18 -45.35 22.53
CA THR A 7 3.94 -44.98 23.20
C THR A 7 4.18 -44.76 24.69
N SER A 8 3.47 -43.82 25.31
CA SER A 8 3.10 -43.92 26.73
C SER A 8 1.79 -43.17 26.98
N SER A 9 1.06 -43.57 28.02
CA SER A 9 -0.39 -43.41 28.12
C SER A 9 -0.86 -42.39 29.18
N CYS A 10 -2.10 -41.93 28.98
CA CYS A 10 -3.11 -41.40 29.93
C CYS A 10 -2.96 -41.72 31.45
N PRO A 11 -3.60 -40.95 32.37
CA PRO A 11 -5.03 -40.57 32.25
C PRO A 11 -5.49 -39.17 32.78
N LEU A 12 -6.78 -38.91 32.53
CA LEU A 12 -7.59 -37.80 33.02
C LEU A 12 -7.81 -37.85 34.55
N GLY A 13 -7.91 -36.68 35.19
CA GLY A 13 -8.35 -36.53 36.58
C GLY A 13 -9.20 -35.28 36.79
N TYR A 14 -10.43 -35.45 37.25
CA TYR A 14 -11.39 -34.38 37.57
C TYR A 14 -11.13 -33.81 38.98
N SER A 15 -11.10 -32.49 39.15
CA SER A 15 -11.58 -31.85 40.38
C SER A 15 -11.95 -30.38 40.19
N ARG A 16 -13.05 -29.95 40.83
CA ARG A 16 -13.43 -28.53 41.02
C ARG A 16 -12.58 -27.95 42.15
N ILE A 17 -12.38 -26.62 42.19
CA ILE A 17 -12.71 -25.79 43.37
C ILE A 17 -12.54 -24.25 43.16
N LYS A 18 -13.56 -23.51 43.62
CA LYS A 18 -13.64 -22.09 44.07
C LYS A 18 -13.18 -20.94 43.14
N SER A 19 -14.20 -20.31 42.55
CA SER A 19 -14.57 -18.88 42.72
C SER A 19 -13.66 -18.00 43.61
N LEU A 20 -13.25 -16.86 43.06
CA LEU A 20 -12.90 -15.64 43.80
C LEU A 20 -13.56 -14.44 43.11
N ALA A 21 -14.36 -13.69 43.87
CA ALA A 21 -15.04 -12.48 43.41
C ALA A 21 -14.56 -11.28 44.25
N PHE A 22 -14.22 -10.17 43.57
CA PHE A 22 -14.09 -8.84 44.17
C PHE A 22 -14.73 -7.86 43.16
N SER A 23 -15.91 -7.30 43.46
CA SER A 23 -16.11 -6.15 44.36
C SER A 23 -15.70 -4.82 43.71
N SER A 24 -16.60 -4.26 42.90
CA SER A 24 -16.55 -2.86 42.49
C SER A 24 -16.97 -1.95 43.66
N ARG A 25 -16.10 -1.00 44.06
CA ARG A 25 -16.45 0.11 44.96
C ARG A 25 -16.21 1.45 44.27
N SER A 26 -16.98 2.45 44.69
CA SER A 26 -17.24 3.68 43.94
C SER A 26 -16.63 4.93 44.61
N CYS A 27 -16.32 5.94 43.77
CA CYS A 27 -16.23 7.38 44.11
C CYS A 27 -15.03 7.83 45.01
N PRO A 28 -14.74 9.15 45.13
CA PRO A 28 -15.42 10.32 44.54
C PRO A 28 -14.54 11.33 43.74
N ASN A 29 -15.21 12.26 43.06
CA ASN A 29 -14.61 13.50 42.52
C ASN A 29 -14.36 14.55 43.64
N PRO A 30 -13.39 15.47 43.47
CA PRO A 30 -13.36 16.74 44.20
C PRO A 30 -14.10 17.86 43.45
N VAL A 31 -14.72 18.77 44.21
CA VAL A 31 -15.38 20.00 43.75
C VAL A 31 -14.52 21.20 44.15
N PHE A 32 -14.49 22.25 43.31
CA PHE A 32 -14.08 23.60 43.73
C PHE A 32 -15.11 24.64 43.25
N SER A 33 -15.23 25.72 44.01
CA SER A 33 -16.37 26.66 44.01
C SER A 33 -16.04 28.07 43.49
N HIS A 34 -17.01 28.70 42.81
CA HIS A 34 -17.42 30.13 42.73
C HIS A 34 -16.45 31.29 43.14
N PRO A 35 -16.53 32.52 42.55
CA PRO A 35 -17.79 33.28 42.36
C PRO A 35 -17.94 34.33 41.20
N PHE A 36 -19.22 34.71 40.98
CA PHE A 36 -19.82 36.02 40.59
C PHE A 36 -19.35 36.98 39.45
N LEU A 37 -20.40 37.61 38.88
CA LEU A 37 -20.57 38.64 37.82
C LEU A 37 -20.09 40.08 38.20
N PRO A 38 -19.92 41.09 37.28
CA PRO A 38 -21.03 41.77 36.56
C PRO A 38 -20.78 42.31 35.11
N LYS A 39 -21.75 43.11 34.59
CA LYS A 39 -22.05 43.46 33.18
C LYS A 39 -21.64 44.89 32.74
N SER A 40 -21.78 45.14 31.41
CA SER A 40 -22.05 46.43 30.69
C SER A 40 -20.81 47.27 30.34
N THR A 41 -20.59 47.90 29.18
CA THR A 41 -21.40 48.56 28.11
C THR A 41 -20.68 48.46 26.73
N SER A 42 -21.05 49.04 25.56
CA SER A 42 -22.32 49.38 24.83
C SER A 42 -22.00 49.74 23.33
N HIS A 43 -23.02 49.98 22.48
CA HIS A 43 -22.97 50.48 21.07
C HIS A 43 -22.38 49.53 19.98
N ASN A 44 -22.82 49.53 18.70
CA ASN A 44 -23.77 50.40 17.97
C ASN A 44 -24.45 49.68 16.77
N SER A 45 -25.61 50.19 16.30
CA SER A 45 -26.19 50.22 14.91
C SER A 45 -25.88 49.10 13.86
N SER A 46 -26.76 48.69 12.94
CA SER A 46 -28.19 48.97 12.62
C SER A 46 -28.60 48.13 11.39
N PHE A 47 -29.88 47.72 11.26
CA PHE A 47 -30.74 47.84 10.05
C PHE A 47 -32.04 47.01 10.21
N ILE A 48 -33.14 47.53 9.65
CA ILE A 48 -34.54 47.06 9.83
C ILE A 48 -35.20 46.91 8.45
N LYS A 49 -36.08 45.90 8.25
CA LYS A 49 -37.39 45.99 7.54
C LYS A 49 -38.21 44.68 7.65
N PRO A 50 -39.54 44.67 7.42
CA PRO A 50 -40.46 44.35 8.52
C PRO A 50 -41.50 43.24 8.22
N LEU A 51 -42.28 42.88 9.25
CA LEU A 51 -43.48 42.04 9.14
C LEU A 51 -44.74 42.81 9.57
N SER A 52 -45.88 42.45 8.99
CA SER A 52 -47.11 43.27 8.91
C SER A 52 -48.13 43.05 10.05
N LEU A 53 -49.13 43.93 10.10
CA LEU A 53 -49.99 44.27 11.25
C LEU A 53 -51.34 43.52 11.32
N THR A 54 -51.67 42.94 12.50
CA THR A 54 -52.98 43.04 13.23
C THR A 54 -54.25 42.43 12.57
N PRO A 55 -55.43 42.32 13.26
CA PRO A 55 -55.83 42.85 14.57
C PRO A 55 -56.56 41.90 15.56
N ILE A 56 -56.96 42.51 16.69
CA ILE A 56 -57.55 41.97 17.92
C ILE A 56 -59.09 41.92 17.83
N ILE A 57 -59.74 40.92 18.45
CA ILE A 57 -61.11 41.05 18.99
C ILE A 57 -61.17 40.45 20.41
N THR A 58 -61.79 41.18 21.33
CA THR A 58 -62.05 40.85 22.74
C THR A 58 -63.48 40.36 22.95
N ASN A 59 -63.74 39.46 23.93
CA ASN A 59 -64.99 39.57 24.71
C ASN A 59 -64.91 38.93 26.12
N ASN A 60 -65.78 39.40 27.02
CA ASN A 60 -65.83 39.10 28.45
C ASN A 60 -66.61 37.81 28.80
N GLY A 61 -66.36 37.24 29.98
CA GLY A 61 -67.21 36.19 30.56
C GLY A 61 -66.72 35.62 31.90
N ILE A 62 -67.43 35.89 33.00
CA ILE A 62 -67.09 35.42 34.35
C ILE A 62 -67.58 33.99 34.57
N GLN A 63 -66.74 33.09 35.11
CA GLN A 63 -67.21 32.01 35.99
C GLN A 63 -66.09 31.45 36.89
N LYS A 64 -66.25 31.60 38.22
CA LYS A 64 -65.48 30.81 39.21
C LYS A 64 -66.12 29.44 39.34
N ARG A 65 -65.34 28.36 39.20
CA ARG A 65 -65.77 27.02 39.63
C ARG A 65 -64.58 26.22 40.16
N HIS A 66 -64.72 25.68 41.38
CA HIS A 66 -63.69 24.87 42.01
C HIS A 66 -63.46 23.56 41.22
N SER A 67 -62.22 23.28 40.83
CA SER A 67 -61.79 21.97 40.35
C SER A 67 -60.71 21.40 41.28
N LYS A 68 -60.87 20.13 41.65
CA LYS A 68 -59.97 19.43 42.56
C LYS A 68 -58.59 19.27 41.91
N LEU A 69 -57.52 19.67 42.61
CA LEU A 69 -56.14 19.37 42.22
C LEU A 69 -55.88 17.86 42.40
N THR A 70 -56.00 17.11 41.31
CA THR A 70 -55.55 15.71 41.26
C THR A 70 -54.09 15.70 40.82
N ALA A 71 -53.17 15.46 41.76
CA ALA A 71 -51.75 15.33 41.46
C ALA A 71 -51.49 14.06 40.63
N LYS A 72 -51.33 14.21 39.31
CA LYS A 72 -50.97 13.10 38.42
C LYS A 72 -49.45 12.92 38.48
N ALA A 73 -48.98 11.88 39.16
CA ALA A 73 -47.55 11.55 39.21
C ALA A 73 -47.02 11.33 37.79
N ALA A 74 -46.00 12.09 37.39
CA ALA A 74 -45.30 11.87 36.15
C ALA A 74 -44.43 10.61 36.28
N ALA A 75 -44.94 9.48 35.80
CA ALA A 75 -44.16 8.27 35.68
C ALA A 75 -42.99 8.53 34.71
N SER A 76 -41.76 8.37 35.20
CA SER A 76 -40.57 8.43 34.36
C SER A 76 -40.59 7.25 33.39
N THR A 77 -40.88 7.52 32.11
CA THR A 77 -40.78 6.54 31.04
C THR A 77 -39.36 5.96 31.03
N PRO A 78 -39.16 4.64 31.07
CA PRO A 78 -37.85 4.06 30.84
C PRO A 78 -37.32 4.53 29.49
N ALA A 79 -36.07 4.99 29.45
CA ALA A 79 -35.44 5.35 28.18
C ALA A 79 -35.47 4.14 27.26
N ALA A 80 -36.05 4.30 26.06
CA ALA A 80 -36.12 3.21 25.10
C ALA A 80 -34.70 2.73 24.79
N VAL A 81 -34.43 1.45 25.05
CA VAL A 81 -33.14 0.84 24.71
C VAL A 81 -33.07 0.80 23.19
N THR A 82 -32.28 1.70 22.61
CA THR A 82 -31.98 1.70 21.17
C THR A 82 -31.47 0.30 20.83
N PRO A 83 -32.08 -0.43 19.88
CA PRO A 83 -31.57 -1.73 19.49
C PRO A 83 -30.11 -1.54 19.02
N PRO A 84 -29.19 -2.47 19.36
CA PRO A 84 -27.81 -2.36 18.92
C PRO A 84 -27.80 -2.24 17.40
N SER A 85 -27.18 -1.18 16.88
CA SER A 85 -27.01 -1.01 15.44
C SER A 85 -26.35 -2.28 14.89
N GLN A 86 -26.98 -2.91 13.90
CA GLN A 86 -26.39 -4.05 13.23
C GLN A 86 -25.00 -3.64 12.75
N GLN A 87 -23.96 -4.31 13.25
CA GLN A 87 -22.60 -3.99 12.83
C GLN A 87 -22.53 -4.13 11.31
N PRO A 88 -22.02 -3.14 10.59
CA PRO A 88 -21.97 -3.18 9.13
C PRO A 88 -21.18 -4.42 8.70
N TRP A 89 -21.68 -5.11 7.68
CA TRP A 89 -21.07 -6.34 7.15
C TRP A 89 -19.59 -6.13 6.85
N GLN A 90 -18.72 -6.80 7.63
CA GLN A 90 -17.26 -6.73 7.48
C GLN A 90 -16.70 -7.81 6.54
N GLY A 91 -17.57 -8.66 5.98
CA GLY A 91 -17.19 -9.71 5.04
C GLY A 91 -17.00 -9.18 3.61
N ALA A 92 -16.87 -10.11 2.67
CA ALA A 92 -16.63 -9.78 1.27
C ALA A 92 -17.74 -8.89 0.67
N ALA A 93 -17.35 -7.94 -0.19
CA ALA A 93 -18.32 -7.23 -1.02
C ALA A 93 -18.90 -8.23 -2.04
N LEU A 94 -20.18 -8.59 -1.86
CA LEU A 94 -20.76 -9.76 -2.54
C LEU A 94 -20.85 -9.60 -4.07
N LYS A 95 -21.13 -8.38 -4.57
CA LYS A 95 -21.20 -8.11 -6.02
C LYS A 95 -19.88 -8.41 -6.76
N PRO A 96 -18.72 -7.80 -6.39
CA PRO A 96 -17.44 -8.13 -7.01
C PRO A 96 -17.00 -9.58 -6.74
N LEU A 97 -17.36 -10.17 -5.59
CA LEU A 97 -17.05 -11.59 -5.33
C LEU A 97 -17.78 -12.51 -6.30
N ILE A 98 -19.08 -12.27 -6.53
CA ILE A 98 -19.87 -13.02 -7.51
C ILE A 98 -19.29 -12.83 -8.92
N ALA A 99 -18.84 -11.63 -9.30
CA ALA A 99 -18.22 -11.40 -10.60
C ALA A 99 -16.92 -12.22 -10.77
N SER A 100 -16.04 -12.23 -9.77
CA SER A 100 -14.81 -13.05 -9.73
C SER A 100 -15.12 -14.56 -9.86
N ILE A 101 -16.04 -15.08 -9.06
CA ILE A 101 -16.45 -16.49 -9.10
C ILE A 101 -17.11 -16.84 -10.44
N ALA A 102 -18.01 -15.99 -10.95
CA ALA A 102 -18.68 -16.20 -12.23
C ALA A 102 -17.68 -16.25 -13.40
N THR A 103 -16.65 -15.39 -13.42
CA THR A 103 -15.58 -15.48 -14.43
C THR A 103 -14.92 -16.86 -14.41
N GLY A 104 -14.55 -17.36 -13.23
CA GLY A 104 -13.95 -18.70 -13.09
C GLY A 104 -14.88 -19.82 -13.53
N VAL A 105 -16.14 -19.80 -13.10
CA VAL A 105 -17.15 -20.82 -13.43
C VAL A 105 -17.45 -20.83 -14.93
N ILE A 106 -17.61 -19.67 -15.56
CA ILE A 106 -17.86 -19.57 -17.01
C ILE A 106 -16.68 -20.17 -17.79
N LEU A 107 -15.44 -19.74 -17.48
CA LEU A 107 -14.24 -20.27 -18.14
C LEU A 107 -14.08 -21.79 -17.92
N TRP A 108 -14.37 -22.28 -16.71
CA TRP A 108 -14.25 -23.70 -16.36
C TRP A 108 -15.13 -24.62 -17.21
N PHE A 109 -16.32 -24.15 -17.60
CA PHE A 109 -17.27 -24.91 -18.42
C PHE A 109 -17.18 -24.62 -19.93
N LEU A 110 -16.38 -23.65 -20.37
CA LEU A 110 -16.07 -23.47 -21.79
C LEU A 110 -15.23 -24.64 -22.34
N PRO A 111 -15.38 -24.99 -23.63
CA PRO A 111 -14.61 -26.06 -24.24
C PRO A 111 -13.11 -25.75 -24.21
N VAL A 112 -12.31 -26.72 -23.77
CA VAL A 112 -10.84 -26.60 -23.69
C VAL A 112 -10.27 -26.40 -25.11
N PRO A 113 -9.49 -25.34 -25.37
CA PRO A 113 -8.88 -25.13 -26.68
C PRO A 113 -7.94 -26.27 -27.11
N SER A 114 -7.86 -26.53 -28.41
CA SER A 114 -6.99 -27.57 -28.97
C SER A 114 -5.52 -27.31 -28.60
N GLY A 115 -4.87 -28.31 -28.01
CA GLY A 115 -3.48 -28.21 -27.53
C GLY A 115 -3.32 -27.74 -26.07
N VAL A 116 -4.41 -27.41 -25.36
CA VAL A 116 -4.38 -27.10 -23.92
C VAL A 116 -4.80 -28.34 -23.12
N SER A 117 -4.08 -28.67 -22.04
CA SER A 117 -4.50 -29.74 -21.13
C SER A 117 -5.69 -29.29 -20.28
N ARG A 118 -6.60 -30.20 -19.93
CA ARG A 118 -7.75 -29.88 -19.06
C ARG A 118 -7.31 -29.24 -17.73
N ASN A 119 -6.21 -29.71 -17.15
CA ASN A 119 -5.68 -29.17 -15.91
C ASN A 119 -5.11 -27.74 -16.07
N ALA A 120 -4.44 -27.45 -17.20
CA ALA A 120 -4.02 -26.08 -17.53
C ALA A 120 -5.21 -25.13 -17.66
N TRP A 121 -6.28 -25.56 -18.32
CA TRP A 121 -7.51 -24.75 -18.50
C TRP A 121 -8.25 -24.50 -17.18
N GLN A 122 -8.33 -25.52 -16.33
CA GLN A 122 -8.93 -25.44 -14.99
C GLN A 122 -8.12 -24.51 -14.09
N LEU A 123 -6.78 -24.60 -14.10
CA LEU A 123 -5.92 -23.66 -13.38
C LEU A 123 -6.05 -22.24 -13.90
N LEU A 124 -6.16 -22.06 -15.23
CA LEU A 124 -6.36 -20.74 -15.84
C LEU A 124 -7.67 -20.11 -15.38
N SER A 125 -8.74 -20.89 -15.30
CA SER A 125 -10.05 -20.45 -14.84
C SER A 125 -10.00 -19.94 -13.39
N ILE A 126 -9.31 -20.67 -12.50
CA ILE A 126 -9.09 -20.26 -11.10
C ILE A 126 -8.17 -19.04 -11.00
N PHE A 127 -7.11 -19.00 -11.79
CA PHE A 127 -6.18 -17.88 -11.83
C PHE A 127 -6.88 -16.60 -12.30
N LEU A 128 -7.63 -16.64 -13.41
CA LEU A 128 -8.38 -15.49 -13.93
C LEU A 128 -9.51 -15.06 -12.99
N ALA A 129 -10.20 -15.99 -12.32
CA ALA A 129 -11.12 -15.65 -11.24
C ALA A 129 -10.42 -14.88 -10.11
N THR A 130 -9.24 -15.34 -9.70
CA THR A 130 -8.42 -14.69 -8.67
C THR A 130 -7.96 -13.29 -9.12
N ILE A 131 -7.51 -13.14 -10.37
CA ILE A 131 -7.15 -11.84 -10.97
C ILE A 131 -8.35 -10.89 -11.00
N VAL A 132 -9.53 -11.33 -11.46
CA VAL A 132 -10.75 -10.50 -11.42
C VAL A 132 -11.12 -10.13 -9.99
N GLY A 133 -10.95 -11.05 -9.03
CA GLY A 133 -11.10 -10.75 -7.61
C GLY A 133 -10.13 -9.66 -7.14
N ILE A 134 -8.85 -9.77 -7.48
CA ILE A 134 -7.82 -8.79 -7.09
C ILE A 134 -8.09 -7.41 -7.72
N ILE A 135 -8.60 -7.36 -8.96
CA ILE A 135 -8.99 -6.11 -9.64
C ILE A 135 -10.24 -5.50 -9.00
N THR A 136 -11.26 -6.30 -8.73
CA THR A 136 -12.58 -5.84 -8.24
C THR A 136 -12.66 -5.68 -6.72
N GLN A 137 -11.61 -6.11 -6.00
CA GLN A 137 -11.40 -5.96 -4.55
C GLN A 137 -12.63 -6.30 -3.68
N PRO A 138 -13.19 -7.53 -3.78
CA PRO A 138 -14.24 -7.96 -2.85
C PRO A 138 -13.71 -8.16 -1.43
N LEU A 139 -12.41 -8.40 -1.29
CA LEU A 139 -11.65 -8.64 -0.07
C LEU A 139 -10.21 -8.08 -0.26
N PRO A 140 -9.41 -7.96 0.81
CA PRO A 140 -7.97 -7.70 0.71
C PRO A 140 -7.25 -8.71 -0.21
N LEU A 141 -6.15 -8.29 -0.84
CA LEU A 141 -5.48 -9.06 -1.90
C LEU A 141 -5.00 -10.44 -1.39
N GLY A 142 -4.41 -10.50 -0.20
CA GLY A 142 -4.02 -11.76 0.46
C GLY A 142 -5.19 -12.72 0.66
N ALA A 143 -6.36 -12.19 1.04
CA ALA A 143 -7.57 -13.01 1.24
C ALA A 143 -8.14 -13.52 -0.09
N VAL A 144 -8.22 -12.70 -1.14
CA VAL A 144 -8.64 -13.15 -2.48
C VAL A 144 -7.69 -14.21 -3.02
N ALA A 145 -6.38 -14.01 -2.89
CA ALA A 145 -5.38 -14.94 -3.36
C ALA A 145 -5.41 -16.28 -2.60
N LEU A 146 -5.65 -16.24 -1.27
CA LEU A 146 -5.84 -17.44 -0.46
C LEU A 146 -7.11 -18.22 -0.84
N LEU A 147 -8.20 -17.54 -1.21
CA LEU A 147 -9.38 -18.20 -1.78
C LEU A 147 -9.07 -18.87 -3.12
N GLY A 148 -8.26 -18.23 -3.98
CA GLY A 148 -7.75 -18.82 -5.23
C GLY A 148 -6.93 -20.09 -5.01
N LEU A 149 -5.98 -20.06 -4.06
CA LEU A 149 -5.23 -21.25 -3.67
C LEU A 149 -6.14 -22.34 -3.10
N GLY A 150 -7.06 -21.99 -2.20
CA GLY A 150 -8.04 -22.90 -1.63
C GLY A 150 -8.88 -23.59 -2.70
N ALA A 151 -9.37 -22.83 -3.70
CA ALA A 151 -10.08 -23.38 -4.85
C ALA A 151 -9.20 -24.33 -5.69
N SER A 152 -7.93 -23.98 -5.93
CA SER A 152 -6.99 -24.83 -6.69
C SER A 152 -6.71 -26.18 -6.03
N VAL A 153 -6.66 -26.22 -4.69
CA VAL A 153 -6.48 -27.45 -3.91
C VAL A 153 -7.79 -28.23 -3.80
N LEU A 154 -8.92 -27.57 -3.54
CA LEU A 154 -10.24 -28.19 -3.42
C LEU A 154 -10.66 -28.90 -4.71
N THR A 155 -10.40 -28.27 -5.86
CA THR A 155 -10.65 -28.84 -7.19
C THR A 155 -9.61 -29.88 -7.63
N LYS A 156 -8.54 -30.08 -6.84
CA LYS A 156 -7.38 -30.94 -7.14
C LYS A 156 -6.61 -30.55 -8.41
N THR A 157 -6.80 -29.33 -8.90
CA THR A 157 -6.02 -28.72 -9.98
C THR A 157 -4.55 -28.57 -9.57
N LEU A 158 -4.31 -28.24 -8.29
CA LEU A 158 -3.00 -28.26 -7.63
C LEU A 158 -3.05 -29.16 -6.39
N THR A 159 -1.91 -29.76 -6.03
CA THR A 159 -1.73 -30.34 -4.70
C THR A 159 -1.49 -29.23 -3.67
N PHE A 160 -1.67 -29.50 -2.38
CA PHE A 160 -1.37 -28.50 -1.33
C PHE A 160 0.09 -27.99 -1.42
N SER A 161 1.05 -28.90 -1.58
CA SER A 161 2.47 -28.56 -1.75
C SER A 161 2.73 -27.73 -3.02
N ALA A 162 1.99 -27.96 -4.11
CA ALA A 162 2.08 -27.15 -5.33
C ALA A 162 1.49 -25.75 -5.13
N ALA A 163 0.32 -25.64 -4.51
CA ALA A 163 -0.36 -24.36 -4.28
C ALA A 163 0.42 -23.43 -3.34
N PHE A 164 1.13 -24.00 -2.36
CA PHE A 164 1.94 -23.24 -1.39
C PHE A 164 3.45 -23.25 -1.69
N SER A 165 3.90 -23.78 -2.83
CA SER A 165 5.33 -23.94 -3.12
C SER A 165 6.12 -22.63 -3.05
N ALA A 166 5.55 -21.55 -3.59
CA ALA A 166 6.21 -20.25 -3.66
C ALA A 166 6.27 -19.48 -2.33
N PHE A 167 5.67 -20.00 -1.24
CA PHE A 167 5.91 -19.44 0.11
C PHE A 167 7.31 -19.76 0.63
N GLY A 168 8.00 -20.74 0.02
CA GLY A 168 9.42 -21.00 0.24
C GLY A 168 10.35 -20.25 -0.72
N ASP A 169 9.82 -19.54 -1.73
CA ASP A 169 10.66 -18.82 -2.68
C ASP A 169 11.33 -17.61 -2.00
N PRO A 170 12.58 -17.25 -2.34
CA PRO A 170 13.27 -16.14 -1.68
C PRO A 170 12.56 -14.79 -1.85
N ILE A 171 11.84 -14.60 -2.96
CA ILE A 171 11.41 -13.26 -3.39
C ILE A 171 10.18 -12.71 -2.65
N PRO A 172 9.12 -13.49 -2.38
CA PRO A 172 8.08 -13.08 -1.42
C PRO A 172 8.66 -12.68 -0.05
N TRP A 173 9.72 -13.38 0.41
CA TRP A 173 10.42 -13.04 1.64
C TRP A 173 11.24 -11.76 1.54
N LEU A 174 11.95 -11.51 0.42
CA LEU A 174 12.69 -10.26 0.19
C LEU A 174 11.79 -9.03 0.39
N ILE A 175 10.56 -9.11 -0.13
CA ILE A 175 9.57 -8.04 -0.01
C ILE A 175 9.15 -7.84 1.46
N ALA A 176 8.78 -8.91 2.16
CA ALA A 176 8.36 -8.82 3.56
C ALA A 176 9.48 -8.30 4.49
N LEU A 177 10.70 -8.82 4.34
CA LEU A 177 11.88 -8.36 5.07
C LEU A 177 12.15 -6.87 4.83
N ALA A 178 12.01 -6.43 3.57
CA ALA A 178 12.21 -5.03 3.22
C ALA A 178 11.09 -4.12 3.79
N PHE A 179 9.86 -4.59 3.97
CA PHE A 179 8.81 -3.85 4.71
C PHE A 179 9.17 -3.70 6.19
N PHE A 180 9.72 -4.75 6.83
CA PHE A 180 10.23 -4.65 8.20
C PHE A 180 11.41 -3.65 8.31
N PHE A 181 12.23 -3.54 7.26
CA PHE A 181 13.24 -2.47 7.10
C PHE A 181 12.62 -1.06 7.02
N ALA A 182 11.58 -0.88 6.20
CA ALA A 182 10.88 0.39 6.07
C ALA A 182 10.35 0.91 7.42
N ARG A 183 9.86 -0.01 8.26
CA ARG A 183 9.43 0.30 9.63
C ARG A 183 10.55 0.94 10.46
N GLY A 184 11.79 0.44 10.32
CA GLY A 184 12.98 1.02 10.95
C GLY A 184 13.27 2.44 10.48
N PHE A 185 13.20 2.73 9.18
CA PHE A 185 13.41 4.08 8.65
C PHE A 185 12.40 5.11 9.19
N ILE A 186 11.11 4.72 9.22
CA ILE A 186 10.03 5.59 9.71
C ILE A 186 10.19 5.83 11.21
N LYS A 187 10.45 4.79 11.99
CA LYS A 187 10.61 4.86 13.46
C LYS A 187 11.83 5.65 13.91
N THR A 188 12.95 5.54 13.20
CA THR A 188 14.20 6.25 13.54
C THR A 188 14.20 7.70 13.13
N GLY A 189 13.38 8.09 12.15
CA GLY A 189 13.39 9.45 11.59
C GLY A 189 14.54 9.72 10.62
N LEU A 190 15.40 8.73 10.33
CA LEU A 190 16.55 8.86 9.43
C LEU A 190 16.14 9.39 8.04
N GLY A 191 15.03 8.91 7.49
CA GLY A 191 14.50 9.39 6.20
C GLY A 191 14.10 10.88 6.24
N ASN A 192 13.54 11.35 7.35
CA ASN A 192 13.21 12.77 7.53
C ASN A 192 14.49 13.61 7.63
N ARG A 193 15.52 13.12 8.34
CA ARG A 193 16.81 13.82 8.47
C ARG A 193 17.47 14.02 7.11
N ILE A 194 17.54 12.96 6.29
CA ILE A 194 18.09 13.01 4.94
C ILE A 194 17.31 14.01 4.08
N ALA A 195 15.98 13.94 4.08
CA ALA A 195 15.14 14.86 3.31
C ALA A 195 15.34 16.34 3.72
N TYR A 196 15.37 16.65 5.03
CA TYR A 196 15.64 18.01 5.49
C TYR A 196 17.07 18.48 5.16
N GLN A 197 18.07 17.61 5.17
CA GLN A 197 19.45 17.96 4.75
C GLN A 197 19.47 18.47 3.30
N PHE A 198 18.91 17.72 2.34
CA PHE A 198 18.80 18.18 0.94
C PHE A 198 18.02 19.49 0.79
N VAL A 199 16.91 19.66 1.52
CA VAL A 199 16.11 20.91 1.48
C VAL A 199 16.90 22.09 2.06
N SER A 200 17.68 21.90 3.12
CA SER A 200 18.51 22.94 3.73
C SER A 200 19.66 23.44 2.84
N LEU A 201 20.07 22.62 1.86
CA LEU A 201 21.16 22.89 0.92
C LEU A 201 20.64 23.54 -0.37
N PHE A 202 19.59 22.99 -0.99
CA PHE A 202 19.15 23.38 -2.35
C PHE A 202 17.72 23.95 -2.43
N GLY A 203 16.98 24.00 -1.33
CA GLY A 203 15.55 24.37 -1.29
C GLY A 203 15.22 25.86 -1.42
N SER A 204 16.16 26.74 -1.78
CA SER A 204 15.97 28.20 -1.81
C SER A 204 15.12 28.72 -2.98
N SER A 205 14.95 27.91 -4.03
CA SER A 205 14.02 28.13 -5.13
C SER A 205 13.04 26.97 -5.23
N SER A 206 11.84 27.20 -5.77
CA SER A 206 10.82 26.15 -5.87
C SER A 206 11.31 24.95 -6.70
N LEU A 207 12.07 25.20 -7.78
CA LEU A 207 12.66 24.12 -8.58
C LEU A 207 13.76 23.36 -7.82
N GLY A 208 14.65 24.10 -7.12
CA GLY A 208 15.67 23.50 -6.25
C GLY A 208 15.07 22.68 -5.11
N LEU A 209 13.96 23.15 -4.52
CA LEU A 209 13.18 22.45 -3.51
C LEU A 209 12.55 21.16 -4.07
N GLY A 210 12.01 21.20 -5.29
CA GLY A 210 11.59 20.00 -6.00
C GLY A 210 12.73 18.99 -6.09
N TYR A 211 13.86 19.38 -6.69
CA TYR A 211 15.02 18.49 -6.83
C TYR A 211 15.59 17.98 -5.49
N SER A 212 15.61 18.80 -4.43
CA SER A 212 15.98 18.37 -3.08
C SER A 212 15.19 17.12 -2.67
N LEU A 213 13.87 17.15 -2.88
CA LEU A 213 12.96 16.08 -2.49
C LEU A 213 13.07 14.88 -3.44
N VAL A 214 13.14 15.13 -4.75
CA VAL A 214 13.34 14.11 -5.80
C VAL A 214 14.58 13.27 -5.52
N PHE A 215 15.74 13.91 -5.28
CA PHE A 215 17.00 13.19 -5.03
C PHE A 215 17.05 12.56 -3.63
N SER A 216 16.42 13.17 -2.62
CA SER A 216 16.25 12.53 -1.30
C SER A 216 15.46 11.22 -1.40
N GLU A 217 14.36 11.24 -2.17
CA GLU A 217 13.47 10.09 -2.32
C GLU A 217 14.13 8.99 -3.16
N ALA A 218 14.82 9.37 -4.25
CA ALA A 218 15.61 8.45 -5.06
C ALA A 218 16.78 7.80 -4.29
N LEU A 219 17.43 8.53 -3.38
CA LEU A 219 18.48 7.99 -2.50
C LEU A 219 17.92 6.98 -1.49
N LEU A 220 16.68 7.18 -1.02
CA LEU A 220 15.99 6.27 -0.10
C LEU A 220 15.28 5.10 -0.80
N ALA A 221 15.04 5.18 -2.11
CA ALA A 221 14.30 4.19 -2.89
C ALA A 221 14.89 2.76 -2.83
N PRO A 222 16.22 2.53 -2.93
CA PRO A 222 16.79 1.18 -2.78
C PRO A 222 16.41 0.49 -1.46
N ALA A 223 16.23 1.28 -0.40
CA ALA A 223 16.17 0.83 0.98
C ALA A 223 14.77 0.58 1.54
N ILE A 224 13.76 1.25 0.95
CA ILE A 224 12.39 1.28 1.44
C ILE A 224 11.49 0.76 0.30
N PRO A 225 11.02 -0.51 0.33
CA PRO A 225 10.38 -1.20 -0.81
C PRO A 225 8.92 -0.85 -1.03
N SER A 226 8.49 0.31 -0.55
CA SER A 226 7.10 0.71 -0.55
C SER A 226 7.00 2.16 -0.96
N VAL A 227 6.46 2.35 -2.16
CA VAL A 227 6.12 3.67 -2.73
C VAL A 227 5.25 4.44 -1.73
N SER A 228 4.24 3.80 -1.16
CA SER A 228 3.36 4.38 -0.15
C SER A 228 4.10 4.76 1.15
N ALA A 229 5.09 3.98 1.58
CA ALA A 229 5.89 4.31 2.76
C ALA A 229 6.81 5.51 2.52
N ARG A 230 7.46 5.60 1.34
CA ARG A 230 8.27 6.77 0.97
C ARG A 230 7.38 7.98 0.70
N ALA A 231 6.56 7.93 -0.35
CA ALA A 231 5.73 9.05 -0.79
C ALA A 231 4.71 9.48 0.28
N GLY A 232 3.97 8.55 0.88
CA GLY A 232 2.92 8.85 1.85
C GLY A 232 3.40 8.95 3.31
N GLY A 233 4.35 8.12 3.73
CA GLY A 233 4.84 8.08 5.11
C GLY A 233 5.91 9.13 5.43
N ILE A 234 6.83 9.40 4.51
CA ILE A 234 7.97 10.32 4.71
C ILE A 234 7.74 11.64 3.98
N PHE A 235 7.52 11.59 2.66
CA PHE A 235 7.54 12.80 1.83
C PHE A 235 6.25 13.63 1.95
N LEU A 236 5.06 13.03 1.97
CA LEU A 236 3.78 13.74 2.10
C LEU A 236 3.70 14.69 3.32
N PRO A 237 3.98 14.27 4.56
CA PRO A 237 3.93 15.19 5.71
C PRO A 237 5.02 16.27 5.64
N LEU A 238 6.19 15.94 5.11
CA LEU A 238 7.31 16.87 4.94
C LEU A 238 7.00 17.94 3.87
N VAL A 239 6.50 17.53 2.70
CA VAL A 239 6.02 18.41 1.62
C VAL A 239 4.90 19.30 2.13
N LYS A 240 3.90 18.76 2.83
CA LYS A 240 2.82 19.57 3.43
C LYS A 240 3.36 20.63 4.39
N SER A 241 4.33 20.28 5.25
CA SER A 241 4.95 21.24 6.17
C SER A 241 5.73 22.34 5.44
N LEU A 242 6.37 22.03 4.31
CA LEU A 242 7.10 23.01 3.49
C LEU A 242 6.15 23.91 2.70
N CYS A 243 5.07 23.37 2.15
CA CYS A 243 4.05 24.15 1.43
C CYS A 243 3.36 25.15 2.37
N ALA A 244 2.96 24.71 3.57
CA ALA A 244 2.38 25.58 4.59
C ALA A 244 3.34 26.71 5.01
N ALA A 245 4.63 26.41 5.20
CA ALA A 245 5.65 27.42 5.50
C ALA A 245 5.89 28.41 4.35
N CYS A 246 5.65 28.00 3.10
CA CYS A 246 5.67 28.88 1.92
C CYS A 246 4.31 29.54 1.63
N GLY A 247 3.36 29.48 2.57
CA GLY A 247 2.02 30.09 2.42
C GLY A 247 1.19 29.49 1.29
N SER A 248 1.26 28.16 1.13
CA SER A 248 0.54 27.37 0.13
C SER A 248 -0.19 26.21 0.82
N ASN A 249 -1.49 26.38 1.04
CA ASN A 249 -2.37 25.43 1.75
C ASN A 249 -3.43 24.84 0.81
N VAL A 250 -4.25 23.94 1.34
CA VAL A 250 -5.41 23.33 0.64
C VAL A 250 -6.70 23.91 1.20
N GLY A 251 -7.56 24.40 0.32
CA GLY A 251 -8.89 24.94 0.61
C GLY A 251 -8.97 26.47 0.72
N ASP A 252 -7.85 27.19 0.57
CA ASP A 252 -7.80 28.66 0.69
C ASP A 252 -7.44 29.37 -0.64
N GLY A 253 -7.29 28.63 -1.74
CA GLY A 253 -6.93 29.19 -3.06
C GLY A 253 -5.42 29.42 -3.25
N THR A 254 -4.58 29.04 -2.28
CA THR A 254 -3.12 29.20 -2.36
C THR A 254 -2.38 27.92 -2.80
N GLU A 255 -3.08 26.86 -3.19
CA GLU A 255 -2.53 25.55 -3.56
C GLU A 255 -1.47 25.70 -4.67
N ASN A 256 -1.78 26.53 -5.67
CA ASN A 256 -0.95 26.71 -6.87
C ASN A 256 0.29 27.59 -6.65
N ARG A 257 0.49 28.15 -5.44
CA ARG A 257 1.74 28.86 -5.10
C ARG A 257 2.94 27.93 -5.14
N LEU A 258 2.80 26.74 -4.56
CA LEU A 258 3.86 25.72 -4.51
C LEU A 258 3.27 24.31 -4.39
N GLY A 259 2.24 24.13 -3.57
CA GLY A 259 1.67 22.85 -3.18
C GLY A 259 1.29 21.95 -4.36
N SER A 260 0.49 22.44 -5.31
CA SER A 260 -0.01 21.62 -6.41
C SER A 260 1.12 21.07 -7.29
N TRP A 261 2.10 21.90 -7.65
CA TRP A 261 3.26 21.49 -8.44
C TRP A 261 4.21 20.57 -7.65
N LEU A 262 4.50 20.91 -6.39
CA LEU A 262 5.47 20.16 -5.57
C LEU A 262 4.93 18.76 -5.24
N MET A 263 3.65 18.65 -4.92
CA MET A 263 2.95 17.38 -4.72
C MET A 263 2.97 16.51 -5.98
N LEU A 264 2.63 17.08 -7.15
CA LEU A 264 2.63 16.36 -8.42
C LEU A 264 4.05 15.90 -8.81
N THR A 265 5.06 16.75 -8.59
CA THR A 265 6.47 16.43 -8.84
C THR A 265 6.92 15.26 -7.99
N CYS A 266 6.76 15.34 -6.66
CA CYS A 266 7.13 14.27 -5.74
C CYS A 266 6.40 12.94 -6.04
N PHE A 267 5.13 13.00 -6.44
CA PHE A 267 4.38 11.80 -6.85
C PHE A 267 4.99 11.14 -8.09
N GLN A 268 5.17 11.90 -9.17
CA GLN A 268 5.70 11.37 -10.43
C GLN A 268 7.13 10.84 -10.28
N THR A 269 8.00 11.53 -9.53
CA THR A 269 9.37 11.06 -9.32
C THR A 269 9.47 9.88 -8.36
N SER A 270 8.53 9.71 -7.43
CA SER A 270 8.48 8.50 -6.61
C SER A 270 8.10 7.26 -7.43
N VAL A 271 7.31 7.41 -8.51
CA VAL A 271 7.09 6.32 -9.47
C VAL A 271 8.38 6.00 -10.24
N ILE A 272 9.14 7.02 -10.65
CA ILE A 272 10.43 6.84 -11.35
C ILE A 272 11.45 6.13 -10.46
N SER A 273 11.70 6.61 -9.24
CA SER A 273 12.65 5.97 -8.32
C SER A 273 12.21 4.55 -7.92
N SER A 274 10.89 4.30 -7.88
CA SER A 274 10.34 2.96 -7.67
C SER A 274 10.68 2.00 -8.80
N SER A 275 10.81 2.46 -10.05
CA SER A 275 11.25 1.61 -11.16
C SER A 275 12.77 1.46 -11.26
N MET A 276 13.55 2.38 -10.66
CA MET A 276 15.03 2.37 -10.76
C MET A 276 15.73 1.22 -10.03
N PHE A 277 15.16 0.69 -8.95
CA PHE A 277 15.80 -0.35 -8.14
C PHE A 277 14.90 -1.55 -7.96
N LEU A 278 15.46 -2.75 -8.07
CA LEU A 278 14.72 -4.01 -7.87
C LEU A 278 13.99 -4.03 -6.52
N THR A 279 14.55 -3.43 -5.48
CA THR A 279 13.98 -3.39 -4.13
C THR A 279 13.07 -2.20 -3.84
N ALA A 280 12.86 -1.25 -4.76
CA ALA A 280 12.13 -0.01 -4.46
C ALA A 280 10.60 -0.12 -4.50
N MET A 281 10.05 -1.15 -5.13
CA MET A 281 8.63 -1.50 -4.98
C MET A 281 8.41 -3.01 -5.11
N ALA A 282 7.43 -3.53 -4.37
CA ALA A 282 7.11 -4.95 -4.35
C ALA A 282 6.92 -5.58 -5.75
N ALA A 283 6.41 -4.84 -6.74
CA ALA A 283 6.12 -5.40 -8.06
C ALA A 283 7.37 -5.71 -8.90
N ASN A 284 8.50 -5.03 -8.68
CA ASN A 284 9.74 -5.24 -9.45
C ASN A 284 10.31 -6.67 -9.29
N PRO A 285 10.47 -7.23 -8.07
CA PRO A 285 10.99 -8.58 -7.91
C PRO A 285 9.97 -9.64 -8.35
N LEU A 286 8.66 -9.35 -8.37
CA LEU A 286 7.68 -10.19 -9.08
C LEU A 286 7.94 -10.20 -10.58
N SER A 287 8.15 -9.05 -11.23
CA SER A 287 8.54 -9.02 -12.65
C SER A 287 9.80 -9.85 -12.92
N ALA A 288 10.82 -9.75 -12.06
CA ALA A 288 12.03 -10.58 -12.16
C ALA A 288 11.74 -12.09 -12.00
N ASN A 289 10.82 -12.48 -11.12
CA ASN A 289 10.45 -13.89 -10.92
C ASN A 289 9.59 -14.44 -12.05
N LEU A 290 8.66 -13.64 -12.55
CA LEU A 290 7.86 -14.00 -13.71
C LEU A 290 8.78 -14.11 -14.95
N ALA A 291 9.78 -13.25 -15.11
CA ALA A 291 10.79 -13.38 -16.17
C ALA A 291 11.57 -14.70 -16.06
N PHE A 292 12.12 -15.03 -14.88
CA PHE A 292 12.81 -16.30 -14.67
C PHE A 292 11.90 -17.53 -14.86
N ASN A 293 10.66 -17.46 -14.36
CA ASN A 293 9.72 -18.57 -14.50
C ASN A 293 9.25 -18.77 -15.94
N THR A 294 9.17 -17.70 -16.74
CA THR A 294 8.69 -17.71 -18.14
C THR A 294 9.80 -18.03 -19.13
N ILE A 295 10.88 -17.26 -19.14
CA ILE A 295 11.95 -17.31 -20.16
C ILE A 295 13.32 -17.74 -19.61
N LYS A 296 13.40 -18.13 -18.32
CA LYS A 296 14.64 -18.53 -17.63
C LYS A 296 15.71 -17.44 -17.51
N GLN A 297 15.36 -16.19 -17.82
CA GLN A 297 16.23 -15.04 -17.57
C GLN A 297 16.27 -14.71 -16.07
N GLN A 298 17.44 -14.87 -15.46
CA GLN A 298 17.70 -14.38 -14.11
C GLN A 298 17.99 -12.87 -14.18
N ILE A 299 17.34 -12.09 -13.32
CA ILE A 299 17.54 -10.63 -13.21
C ILE A 299 17.94 -10.32 -11.77
N GLY A 300 19.22 -10.01 -11.55
CA GLY A 300 19.75 -9.60 -10.26
C GLY A 300 19.46 -8.13 -9.93
N TRP A 301 19.74 -7.75 -8.68
CA TRP A 301 19.59 -6.36 -8.22
C TRP A 301 20.45 -5.40 -9.06
N MET A 302 21.70 -5.78 -9.33
CA MET A 302 22.65 -4.99 -10.11
C MET A 302 22.27 -4.90 -11.58
N ASP A 303 21.70 -5.94 -12.18
CA ASP A 303 21.28 -5.94 -13.58
C ASP A 303 20.11 -4.99 -13.80
N TRP A 304 19.11 -5.06 -12.89
CA TRP A 304 18.00 -4.11 -12.85
C TRP A 304 18.49 -2.67 -12.67
N ALA A 305 19.37 -2.43 -11.69
CA ALA A 305 19.89 -1.10 -11.40
C ALA A 305 20.66 -0.52 -12.60
N LYS A 306 21.51 -1.32 -13.27
CA LYS A 306 22.22 -0.90 -14.49
C LYS A 306 21.27 -0.54 -15.63
N ALA A 307 20.29 -1.41 -15.91
CA ALA A 307 19.32 -1.18 -16.99
C ALA A 307 18.45 0.07 -16.73
N ALA A 308 18.06 0.30 -15.48
CA ALA A 308 17.17 1.39 -15.11
C ALA A 308 17.90 2.72 -14.77
N PHE A 309 19.22 2.71 -14.55
CA PHE A 309 19.97 3.90 -14.10
C PHE A 309 19.87 5.07 -15.09
N VAL A 310 20.18 4.83 -16.37
CA VAL A 310 20.16 5.88 -17.41
C VAL A 310 18.74 6.44 -17.64
N PRO A 311 17.72 5.62 -18.00
CA PRO A 311 16.37 6.15 -18.21
C PRO A 311 15.77 6.75 -16.92
N GLY A 312 16.08 6.18 -15.76
CA GLY A 312 15.67 6.69 -14.46
C GLY A 312 16.25 8.05 -14.15
N LEU A 313 17.57 8.23 -14.25
CA LEU A 313 18.24 9.51 -14.00
C LEU A 313 17.77 10.59 -14.98
N VAL A 314 17.64 10.26 -16.27
CA VAL A 314 17.06 11.19 -17.26
C VAL A 314 15.63 11.58 -16.87
N SER A 315 14.80 10.63 -16.43
CA SER A 315 13.43 10.92 -16.01
C SER A 315 13.36 11.76 -14.73
N LEU A 316 14.21 11.50 -13.72
CA LEU A 316 14.32 12.31 -12.50
C LEU A 316 14.78 13.75 -12.80
N LEU A 317 15.57 13.96 -13.85
CA LEU A 317 15.97 15.30 -14.30
C LEU A 317 14.87 15.98 -15.11
N VAL A 318 14.30 15.29 -16.10
CA VAL A 318 13.41 15.88 -17.11
C VAL A 318 11.98 16.07 -16.61
N VAL A 319 11.41 15.12 -15.85
CA VAL A 319 10.00 15.20 -15.43
C VAL A 319 9.70 16.41 -14.54
N PRO A 320 10.53 16.77 -13.53
CA PRO A 320 10.33 18.00 -12.78
C PRO A 320 10.32 19.27 -13.66
N LEU A 321 11.16 19.33 -14.71
CA LEU A 321 11.18 20.46 -15.66
C LEU A 321 9.92 20.51 -16.52
N ILE A 322 9.48 19.37 -17.06
CA ILE A 322 8.23 19.28 -17.82
C ILE A 322 7.05 19.75 -16.97
N LEU A 323 6.96 19.28 -15.72
CA LEU A 323 5.92 19.72 -14.78
C LEU A 323 6.05 21.21 -14.42
N TYR A 324 7.27 21.75 -14.34
CA TYR A 324 7.51 23.17 -14.09
C TYR A 324 7.11 24.08 -15.28
N VAL A 325 6.93 23.51 -16.48
CA VAL A 325 6.40 24.21 -17.67
C VAL A 325 4.89 24.01 -17.82
N ILE A 326 4.39 22.78 -17.66
CA ILE A 326 2.97 22.44 -17.83
C ILE A 326 2.12 22.95 -16.67
N TYR A 327 2.66 22.91 -15.46
CA TYR A 327 1.92 23.21 -14.23
C TYR A 327 2.78 24.01 -13.23
N PRO A 328 3.26 25.21 -13.63
CA PRO A 328 4.23 25.99 -12.87
C PRO A 328 3.72 26.41 -11.49
N PRO A 329 4.56 26.38 -10.44
CA PRO A 329 4.25 27.05 -9.18
C PRO A 329 4.28 28.57 -9.38
N THR A 330 3.28 29.31 -8.88
CA THR A 330 3.25 30.78 -9.04
C THR A 330 4.31 31.48 -8.21
N VAL A 331 4.78 30.86 -7.12
CA VAL A 331 5.95 31.29 -6.36
C VAL A 331 7.17 30.49 -6.81
N LYS A 332 8.23 31.19 -7.23
CA LYS A 332 9.48 30.58 -7.73
C LYS A 332 10.64 30.59 -6.73
N THR A 333 10.52 31.37 -5.66
CA THR A 333 11.51 31.51 -4.58
C THR A 333 10.94 30.96 -3.28
N SER A 334 11.72 30.16 -2.57
CA SER A 334 11.29 29.49 -1.33
C SER A 334 12.33 29.69 -0.21
N PRO A 335 12.64 30.95 0.17
CA PRO A 335 13.71 31.25 1.14
C PRO A 335 13.43 30.68 2.53
N ASP A 336 12.17 30.38 2.86
CA ASP A 336 11.74 29.86 4.16
C ASP A 336 11.79 28.32 4.23
N ALA A 337 11.84 27.62 3.09
CA ALA A 337 12.00 26.16 3.08
C ALA A 337 13.36 25.69 3.64
N PRO A 338 14.51 26.29 3.27
CA PRO A 338 15.79 25.99 3.91
C PRO A 338 15.85 26.38 5.40
N LYS A 339 15.20 27.47 5.80
CA LYS A 339 15.11 27.89 7.21
C LYS A 339 14.35 26.85 8.02
N LEU A 340 13.14 26.48 7.58
CA LEU A 340 12.33 25.45 8.21
C LEU A 340 13.09 24.12 8.30
N ALA A 341 13.78 23.72 7.23
CA ALA A 341 14.57 22.49 7.24
C ALA A 341 15.72 22.52 8.27
N ARG A 342 16.42 23.65 8.41
CA ARG A 342 17.44 23.84 9.46
C ARG A 342 16.84 23.80 10.86
N GLU A 343 15.76 24.53 11.10
CA GLU A 343 15.04 24.47 12.38
C GLU A 343 14.56 23.04 12.72
N LYS A 344 14.08 22.28 11.74
CA LYS A 344 13.64 20.90 11.93
C LYS A 344 14.83 19.99 12.25
N LEU A 345 15.98 20.17 11.58
CA LEU A 345 17.22 19.45 11.89
C LEU A 345 17.76 19.78 13.28
N GLU A 346 17.74 21.05 13.68
CA GLU A 346 18.10 21.51 15.03
C GLU A 346 17.18 20.91 16.10
N LYS A 347 15.86 20.94 15.86
CA LYS A 347 14.85 20.30 16.73
C LYS A 347 14.97 18.77 16.77
N MET A 348 15.54 18.13 15.74
CA MET A 348 15.90 16.71 15.73
C MET A 348 17.22 16.38 16.45
N GLY A 349 18.02 17.39 16.81
CA GLY A 349 19.31 17.22 17.49
C GLY A 349 20.36 16.43 16.68
N PRO A 350 21.46 15.98 17.30
CA PRO A 350 22.43 15.08 16.65
C PRO A 350 21.79 13.72 16.30
N MET A 351 22.42 12.96 15.39
CA MET A 351 21.95 11.60 15.07
C MET A 351 21.94 10.71 16.31
N SER A 352 20.78 10.13 16.59
CA SER A 352 20.60 9.14 17.65
C SER A 352 21.33 7.83 17.31
N LYS A 353 21.64 7.02 18.33
CA LYS A 353 22.23 5.67 18.13
C LYS A 353 21.41 4.82 17.16
N ASN A 354 20.08 4.90 17.24
CA ASN A 354 19.18 4.14 16.38
C ASN A 354 19.25 4.61 14.91
N GLU A 355 19.39 5.91 14.65
CA GLU A 355 19.62 6.43 13.29
C GLU A 355 20.99 6.00 12.73
N ILE A 356 22.04 6.00 13.56
CA ILE A 356 23.38 5.54 13.17
C ILE A 356 23.36 4.04 12.83
N ILE A 357 22.72 3.22 13.67
CA ILE A 357 22.57 1.78 13.42
C ILE A 357 21.75 1.54 12.15
N MET A 358 20.66 2.28 11.95
CA MET A 358 19.84 2.17 10.74
C MET A 358 20.63 2.54 9.47
N ALA A 359 21.43 3.61 9.52
CA ALA A 359 22.30 4.03 8.42
C ALA A 359 23.42 3.00 8.15
N GLY A 360 24.09 2.50 9.18
CA GLY A 360 25.11 1.45 9.04
C GLY A 360 24.54 0.16 8.46
N THR A 361 23.34 -0.22 8.90
CA THR A 361 22.63 -1.39 8.35
C THR A 361 22.22 -1.17 6.89
N LEU A 362 21.79 0.04 6.52
CA LEU A 362 21.53 0.39 5.11
C LEU A 362 22.78 0.19 4.25
N PHE A 363 23.92 0.76 4.65
CA PHE A 363 25.17 0.63 3.89
C PHE A 363 25.63 -0.83 3.80
N LEU A 364 25.45 -1.62 4.85
CA LEU A 364 25.71 -3.07 4.84
C LEU A 364 24.83 -3.79 3.80
N THR A 365 23.50 -3.63 3.87
CA THR A 365 22.57 -4.33 2.97
C THR A 365 22.77 -3.92 1.51
N VAL A 366 22.93 -2.62 1.22
CA VAL A 366 23.17 -2.12 -0.14
C VAL A 366 24.55 -2.55 -0.66
N GLY A 367 25.58 -2.54 0.20
CA GLY A 367 26.89 -3.09 -0.14
C GLY A 367 26.80 -4.57 -0.54
N LEU A 368 26.04 -5.37 0.22
CA LEU A 368 25.80 -6.78 -0.11
C LEU A 368 24.96 -6.99 -1.37
N TRP A 369 24.04 -6.07 -1.74
CA TRP A 369 23.37 -6.14 -3.04
C TRP A 369 24.27 -5.76 -4.22
N ILE A 370 25.24 -4.87 -4.00
CA ILE A 370 26.22 -4.46 -5.02
C ILE A 370 27.28 -5.55 -5.24
N PHE A 371 27.82 -6.12 -4.15
CA PHE A 371 28.94 -7.08 -4.19
C PHE A 371 28.52 -8.54 -4.00
N GLY A 372 27.23 -8.83 -3.78
CA GLY A 372 26.71 -10.16 -3.44
C GLY A 372 27.05 -11.25 -4.44
N GLY A 373 27.12 -10.93 -5.74
CA GLY A 373 27.57 -11.87 -6.77
C GLY A 373 29.03 -12.31 -6.64
N VAL A 374 29.90 -11.47 -6.06
CA VAL A 374 31.30 -11.83 -5.74
C VAL A 374 31.39 -12.57 -4.41
N LEU A 375 30.52 -12.22 -3.46
CA LEU A 375 30.50 -12.78 -2.10
C LEU A 375 29.67 -14.06 -1.96
N ASN A 376 29.00 -14.52 -3.03
CA ASN A 376 27.97 -15.57 -3.01
C ASN A 376 26.85 -15.32 -1.98
N VAL A 377 26.43 -14.06 -1.84
CA VAL A 377 25.30 -13.63 -1.00
C VAL A 377 24.17 -13.16 -1.91
N ASP A 378 23.04 -13.85 -1.87
CA ASP A 378 21.84 -13.43 -2.58
C ASP A 378 21.15 -12.23 -1.90
N ALA A 379 20.27 -11.55 -2.64
CA ALA A 379 19.63 -10.33 -2.17
C ALA A 379 18.74 -10.53 -0.92
N VAL A 380 18.23 -11.74 -0.71
CA VAL A 380 17.33 -12.08 0.39
C VAL A 380 18.13 -12.41 1.64
N THR A 381 19.22 -13.18 1.51
CA THR A 381 20.19 -13.36 2.59
C THR A 381 20.76 -12.02 3.09
N ALA A 382 21.07 -11.09 2.19
CA ALA A 382 21.48 -9.73 2.56
C ALA A 382 20.40 -8.99 3.37
N ALA A 383 19.12 -9.10 2.96
CA ALA A 383 17.99 -8.50 3.68
C ALA A 383 17.72 -9.18 5.04
N ILE A 384 17.90 -10.50 5.15
CA ILE A 384 17.82 -11.24 6.42
C ILE A 384 18.89 -10.74 7.38
N LEU A 385 20.17 -10.72 6.96
CA LEU A 385 21.29 -10.25 7.79
C LEU A 385 21.04 -8.82 8.29
N GLY A 386 20.63 -7.94 7.38
CA GLY A 386 20.29 -6.56 7.72
C GLY A 386 19.16 -6.47 8.76
N LEU A 387 18.08 -7.24 8.61
CA LEU A 387 17.00 -7.26 9.59
C LEU A 387 17.45 -7.87 10.92
N SER A 388 18.32 -8.89 10.91
CA SER A 388 18.92 -9.45 12.12
C SER A 388 19.69 -8.39 12.90
N VAL A 389 20.44 -7.50 12.24
CA VAL A 389 21.10 -6.36 12.92
C VAL A 389 20.07 -5.44 13.57
N LEU A 390 18.98 -5.07 12.88
CA LEU A 390 17.94 -4.20 13.44
C LEU A 390 17.17 -4.83 14.61
N LEU A 391 16.96 -6.15 14.59
CA LEU A 391 16.31 -6.92 15.65
C LEU A 391 17.22 -7.07 16.88
N VAL A 392 18.48 -7.46 16.69
CA VAL A 392 19.47 -7.65 17.78
C VAL A 392 19.79 -6.33 18.47
N THR A 393 19.82 -5.22 17.73
CA THR A 393 20.04 -3.87 18.29
C THR A 393 18.78 -3.23 18.88
N GLY A 394 17.60 -3.84 18.69
CA GLY A 394 16.32 -3.31 19.18
C GLY A 394 15.77 -2.09 18.43
N VAL A 395 16.39 -1.70 17.30
CA VAL A 395 15.87 -0.63 16.43
C VAL A 395 14.49 -1.01 15.90
N VAL A 396 14.31 -2.25 15.48
CA VAL A 396 13.01 -2.86 15.16
C VAL A 396 12.76 -4.02 16.11
N THR A 397 11.53 -4.19 16.57
CA THR A 397 11.13 -5.33 17.42
C THR A 397 10.32 -6.35 16.63
N TRP A 398 10.38 -7.63 17.02
CA TRP A 398 9.58 -8.66 16.36
C TRP A 398 8.06 -8.39 16.41
N LYS A 399 7.58 -7.76 17.49
CA LYS A 399 6.18 -7.31 17.62
C LYS A 399 5.80 -6.28 16.55
N GLU A 400 6.72 -5.41 16.15
CA GLU A 400 6.50 -4.46 15.05
C GLU A 400 6.45 -5.17 13.70
N CYS A 401 7.30 -6.18 13.47
CA CYS A 401 7.22 -7.01 12.26
C CYS A 401 5.89 -7.78 12.17
N LEU A 402 5.42 -8.37 13.27
CA LEU A 402 4.11 -9.03 13.34
C LEU A 402 2.93 -8.07 13.12
N ALA A 403 3.09 -6.80 13.52
CA ALA A 403 2.05 -5.77 13.33
C ALA A 403 2.05 -5.14 11.92
N GLU A 404 3.07 -5.38 11.10
CA GLU A 404 3.20 -4.83 9.75
C GLU A 404 2.33 -5.64 8.75
N SER A 405 1.01 -5.50 8.86
CA SER A 405 0.01 -6.26 8.09
C SER A 405 0.21 -6.18 6.58
N VAL A 406 0.73 -5.05 6.07
CA VAL A 406 1.03 -4.87 4.64
C VAL A 406 2.09 -5.85 4.16
N ALA A 407 3.11 -6.16 4.97
CA ALA A 407 4.13 -7.14 4.63
C ALA A 407 3.53 -8.55 4.46
N TRP A 408 2.64 -8.94 5.39
CA TRP A 408 2.02 -10.27 5.41
C TRP A 408 0.95 -10.44 4.31
N ASP A 409 0.11 -9.42 4.07
CA ASP A 409 -0.83 -9.43 2.94
C ASP A 409 -0.06 -9.54 1.62
N THR A 410 0.98 -8.72 1.45
CA THR A 410 1.83 -8.72 0.25
C THR A 410 2.49 -10.09 0.03
N LEU A 411 3.18 -10.64 1.03
CA LEU A 411 3.80 -11.97 0.93
C LEU A 411 2.78 -13.04 0.51
N THR A 412 1.59 -13.03 1.11
CA THR A 412 0.54 -14.03 0.87
C THR A 412 0.06 -14.02 -0.57
N TRP A 413 -0.31 -12.85 -1.11
CA TRP A 413 -0.82 -12.81 -2.47
C TRP A 413 0.29 -12.95 -3.53
N PHE A 414 1.50 -12.46 -3.26
CA PHE A 414 2.65 -12.66 -4.15
C PHE A 414 2.96 -14.15 -4.33
N ALA A 415 3.15 -14.88 -3.22
CA ALA A 415 3.44 -16.31 -3.26
C ALA A 415 2.32 -17.07 -3.99
N ALA A 416 1.06 -16.76 -3.72
CA ALA A 416 -0.08 -17.37 -4.39
C ALA A 416 -0.08 -17.18 -5.92
N LEU A 417 0.19 -15.96 -6.41
CA LEU A 417 0.25 -15.70 -7.86
C LEU A 417 1.48 -16.34 -8.50
N ILE A 418 2.65 -16.33 -7.84
CA ILE A 418 3.87 -16.98 -8.34
C ILE A 418 3.66 -18.49 -8.47
N ALA A 419 3.06 -19.14 -7.47
CA ALA A 419 2.75 -20.57 -7.51
C ALA A 419 1.81 -20.91 -8.68
N MET A 420 0.67 -20.22 -8.80
CA MET A 420 -0.27 -20.47 -9.90
C MET A 420 0.33 -20.18 -11.27
N ALA A 421 1.05 -19.06 -11.45
CA ALA A 421 1.71 -18.72 -12.72
C ALA A 421 2.81 -19.74 -13.10
N GLY A 422 3.60 -20.20 -12.12
CA GLY A 422 4.61 -21.24 -12.31
C GLY A 422 4.00 -22.57 -12.77
N TYR A 423 2.87 -22.97 -12.19
CA TYR A 423 2.15 -24.17 -12.61
C TYR A 423 1.40 -24.02 -13.94
N LEU A 424 0.89 -22.83 -14.28
CA LEU A 424 0.35 -22.54 -15.62
C LEU A 424 1.43 -22.71 -16.70
N ASN A 425 2.65 -22.26 -16.44
CA ASN A 425 3.78 -22.52 -17.34
C ASN A 425 4.13 -24.02 -17.39
N LYS A 426 4.23 -24.68 -16.22
CA LYS A 426 4.53 -26.12 -16.12
C LYS A 426 3.50 -27.01 -16.84
N TYR A 427 2.23 -26.60 -16.90
CA TYR A 427 1.18 -27.29 -17.64
C TYR A 427 1.10 -26.90 -19.14
N GLY A 428 2.07 -26.12 -19.64
CA GLY A 428 2.26 -25.83 -21.07
C GLY A 428 1.40 -24.68 -21.62
N LEU A 429 0.57 -24.03 -20.79
CA LEU A 429 -0.36 -23.00 -21.26
C LEU A 429 0.36 -21.81 -21.90
N ILE A 430 1.49 -21.40 -21.31
CA ILE A 430 2.27 -20.25 -21.79
C ILE A 430 2.83 -20.51 -23.19
N SER A 431 3.41 -21.70 -23.42
CA SER A 431 3.90 -22.11 -24.74
C SER A 431 2.77 -22.14 -25.79
N TRP A 432 1.61 -22.69 -25.43
CA TRP A 432 0.42 -22.70 -26.29
C TRP A 432 -0.09 -21.28 -26.62
N PHE A 433 -0.13 -20.39 -25.62
CA PHE A 433 -0.58 -19.01 -25.80
C PHE A 433 0.38 -18.24 -26.72
N SER A 434 1.69 -18.32 -26.50
CA SER A 434 2.71 -17.74 -27.38
C SER A 434 2.55 -18.20 -28.83
N GLN A 435 2.44 -19.50 -29.07
CA GLN A 435 2.28 -20.05 -30.42
C GLN A 435 0.98 -19.59 -31.09
N THR A 436 -0.10 -19.42 -30.31
CA THR A 436 -1.38 -18.91 -30.81
C THR A 436 -1.27 -17.44 -31.21
N VAL A 437 -0.67 -16.60 -30.36
CA VAL A 437 -0.52 -15.17 -30.67
C VAL A 437 0.47 -14.94 -31.82
N VAL A 438 1.55 -15.71 -31.93
CA VAL A 438 2.47 -15.64 -33.09
C VAL A 438 1.77 -15.98 -34.40
N LYS A 439 0.86 -16.97 -34.43
CA LYS A 439 0.09 -17.26 -35.65
C LYS A 439 -0.80 -16.08 -36.09
N VAL A 440 -1.34 -15.33 -35.13
CA VAL A 440 -2.19 -14.15 -35.41
C VAL A 440 -1.34 -12.93 -35.80
N VAL A 441 -0.34 -12.58 -34.97
CA VAL A 441 0.43 -11.34 -35.11
C VAL A 441 1.56 -11.47 -36.14
N GLY A 442 2.19 -12.64 -36.25
CA GLY A 442 3.14 -12.94 -37.33
C GLY A 442 2.47 -12.91 -38.71
N GLY A 443 1.16 -13.22 -38.78
CA GLY A 443 0.34 -13.03 -39.98
C GLY A 443 0.14 -11.55 -40.40
N LEU A 444 0.43 -10.59 -39.52
CA LEU A 444 0.40 -9.16 -39.84
C LEU A 444 1.70 -8.64 -40.48
N GLY A 445 2.76 -9.46 -40.55
CA GLY A 445 4.04 -9.08 -41.15
C GLY A 445 4.80 -7.95 -40.43
N LEU A 446 4.43 -7.63 -39.20
CA LEU A 446 5.03 -6.55 -38.42
C LEU A 446 6.46 -6.90 -37.96
N SER A 447 7.34 -5.92 -37.93
CA SER A 447 8.66 -6.06 -37.29
C SER A 447 8.52 -6.25 -35.78
N TRP A 448 9.52 -6.88 -35.15
CA TRP A 448 9.52 -7.10 -33.71
C TRP A 448 9.50 -5.77 -32.94
N GLN A 449 10.15 -4.72 -33.45
CA GLN A 449 10.16 -3.38 -32.83
C GLN A 449 8.76 -2.75 -32.81
N MET A 450 8.02 -2.82 -33.93
CA MET A 450 6.66 -2.29 -34.01
C MET A 450 5.72 -3.07 -33.09
N SER A 451 5.83 -4.41 -33.11
CA SER A 451 5.00 -5.28 -32.28
C SER A 451 5.30 -5.09 -30.78
N PHE A 452 6.57 -4.94 -30.41
CA PHE A 452 6.99 -4.60 -29.05
C PHE A 452 6.45 -3.23 -28.62
N GLY A 453 6.52 -2.21 -29.48
CA GLY A 453 5.92 -0.90 -29.21
C GLY A 453 4.41 -0.97 -28.94
N ILE A 454 3.68 -1.74 -29.75
CA ILE A 454 2.24 -1.98 -29.55
C ILE A 454 2.00 -2.70 -28.21
N LEU A 455 2.79 -3.73 -27.88
CA LEU A 455 2.67 -4.44 -26.60
C LEU A 455 2.95 -3.53 -25.40
N VAL A 456 3.97 -2.66 -25.47
CA VAL A 456 4.29 -1.69 -24.42
C VAL A 456 3.14 -0.69 -24.23
N LEU A 457 2.56 -0.18 -25.32
CA LEU A 457 1.41 0.73 -25.24
C LEU A 457 0.17 0.04 -24.68
N LEU A 458 -0.16 -1.17 -25.14
CA LEU A 458 -1.27 -1.96 -24.62
C LEU A 458 -1.07 -2.29 -23.13
N TYR A 459 0.15 -2.65 -22.73
CA TYR A 459 0.48 -2.91 -21.33
C TYR A 459 0.33 -1.64 -20.49
N PHE A 460 0.88 -0.51 -20.94
CA PHE A 460 0.78 0.78 -20.25
C PHE A 460 -0.67 1.22 -20.06
N TYR A 461 -1.47 1.25 -21.13
CA TYR A 461 -2.87 1.69 -21.06
C TYR A 461 -3.80 0.68 -20.40
N SER A 462 -3.49 -0.62 -20.43
CA SER A 462 -4.27 -1.61 -19.68
C SER A 462 -4.26 -1.35 -18.17
N HIS A 463 -3.26 -0.62 -17.65
CA HIS A 463 -3.18 -0.26 -16.25
C HIS A 463 -4.38 0.59 -15.76
N TYR A 464 -5.08 1.32 -16.65
CA TYR A 464 -6.33 2.03 -16.30
C TYR A 464 -7.44 1.09 -15.77
N PHE A 465 -7.38 -0.21 -16.07
CA PHE A 465 -8.32 -1.21 -15.58
C PHE A 465 -7.88 -1.87 -14.27
N PHE A 466 -6.76 -1.45 -13.66
CA PHE A 466 -6.20 -2.06 -12.44
C PHE A 466 -6.03 -1.05 -11.31
N ALA A 467 -6.55 -1.39 -10.13
CA ALA A 467 -6.35 -0.60 -8.91
C ALA A 467 -4.95 -0.78 -8.26
N SER A 468 -4.07 -1.61 -8.82
CA SER A 468 -2.73 -1.89 -8.28
C SER A 468 -1.75 -2.31 -9.38
N GLY A 469 -0.57 -1.67 -9.44
CA GLY A 469 0.49 -2.01 -10.39
C GLY A 469 1.07 -3.41 -10.16
N ALA A 470 1.08 -3.86 -8.91
CA ALA A 470 1.57 -5.18 -8.55
C ALA A 470 0.56 -6.28 -8.96
N ALA A 471 -0.75 -6.00 -8.86
CA ALA A 471 -1.80 -6.85 -9.42
C ALA A 471 -1.75 -6.94 -10.95
N HIS A 472 -1.52 -5.79 -11.61
CA HIS A 472 -1.38 -5.70 -13.06
C HIS A 472 -0.20 -6.52 -13.59
N ILE A 473 0.96 -6.40 -12.96
CA ILE A 473 2.13 -7.25 -13.25
C ILE A 473 1.80 -8.74 -13.03
N GLY A 474 1.24 -9.10 -11.87
CA GLY A 474 0.85 -10.49 -11.57
C GLY A 474 -0.13 -11.09 -12.57
N ALA A 475 -1.03 -10.28 -13.14
CA ALA A 475 -2.03 -10.70 -14.11
C ALA A 475 -1.49 -10.83 -15.55
N MET A 476 -0.70 -9.85 -16.01
CA MET A 476 -0.46 -9.64 -17.44
C MET A 476 1.01 -9.79 -17.86
N PHE A 477 1.97 -9.61 -16.95
CA PHE A 477 3.40 -9.55 -17.31
C PHE A 477 3.87 -10.82 -18.03
N THR A 478 3.56 -12.00 -17.48
CA THR A 478 3.91 -13.30 -18.08
C THR A 478 3.37 -13.42 -19.50
N ALA A 479 2.10 -13.08 -19.73
CA ALA A 479 1.47 -13.19 -21.04
C ALA A 479 2.12 -12.24 -22.06
N PHE A 480 2.36 -10.99 -21.67
CA PHE A 480 2.99 -9.99 -22.54
C PHE A 480 4.45 -10.30 -22.85
N LEU A 481 5.23 -10.73 -21.85
CA LEU A 481 6.61 -11.17 -22.05
C LEU A 481 6.68 -12.36 -23.01
N SER A 482 5.80 -13.34 -22.82
CA SER A 482 5.74 -14.55 -23.65
C SER A 482 5.43 -14.22 -25.11
N VAL A 483 4.51 -13.27 -25.35
CA VAL A 483 4.19 -12.77 -26.70
C VAL A 483 5.34 -11.96 -27.28
N ALA A 484 5.97 -11.06 -26.52
CA ALA A 484 7.11 -10.27 -26.97
C ALA A 484 8.28 -11.15 -27.42
N THR A 485 8.66 -12.16 -26.61
CA THR A 485 9.69 -13.15 -26.96
C THR A 485 9.33 -13.93 -28.20
N ALA A 486 8.08 -14.40 -28.31
CA ALA A 486 7.64 -15.20 -29.44
C ALA A 486 7.56 -14.40 -30.76
N LEU A 487 7.46 -13.07 -30.69
CA LEU A 487 7.55 -12.14 -31.83
C LEU A 487 9.00 -11.76 -32.20
N GLY A 488 10.01 -12.38 -31.59
CA GLY A 488 11.41 -12.13 -31.91
C GLY A 488 12.00 -10.90 -31.21
N THR A 489 11.36 -10.37 -30.17
CA THR A 489 12.00 -9.37 -29.30
C THR A 489 13.21 -10.02 -28.60
N PRO A 490 14.41 -9.39 -28.64
CA PRO A 490 15.59 -9.90 -27.92
C PRO A 490 15.30 -10.11 -26.43
N SER A 491 15.94 -11.13 -25.85
CA SER A 491 15.86 -11.41 -24.40
C SER A 491 16.87 -10.62 -23.56
N TYR A 492 17.78 -9.89 -24.21
CA TYR A 492 18.82 -9.04 -23.62
C TYR A 492 19.14 -7.86 -24.54
#